data_AF-F0FA70-F1
#
_entry.id   AF-F0FA70-F1
#
_cell.length_a   1.000
_cell.length_b   1.000
_cell.length_c   1.000
_cell.angle_alpha   90.00
_cell.angle_beta   90.00
_cell.angle_gamma   90.00
#
_symmetry.space_group_name_H-M   'P 1'
#
loop_
_entity.id
_entity.type
_entity.pdbx_description
1 polymer ?
#
loop_
_entity_poly.entity_id
_entity_poly.type
_entity_poly.pdbx_seq_one_letter_code
_entity_poly.pdbx_strand_id
1 'polypeptide(L)'
;MEAKIEKISELSKLLSVKTRMSDDLFHLFGKFGIGHLLSRLSLEKHDGVSASELILSLCLFRIAGKSIHSVCKHKIYELSNHGKNCFYRMMIRPQMDWRRLMNHFALRYMCLLRKYGEAPRSEATTCFIIDT
;
A
#
# COMPACT_ATOMS: atom_id res chain seq x y z
N MET A 1 10.61 -16.49 2.18
CA MET A 1 9.36 -16.65 1.41
C MET A 1 9.51 -15.86 0.10
N GLU A 2 9.86 -16.52 -1.01
CA GLU A 2 9.83 -15.90 -2.34
C GLU A 2 8.39 -15.95 -2.85
N ALA A 3 7.61 -14.89 -2.65
CA ALA A 3 6.38 -14.69 -3.40
C ALA A 3 6.76 -14.22 -4.81
N LYS A 4 7.32 -15.12 -5.62
CA LYS A 4 7.45 -14.89 -7.07
C LYS A 4 6.05 -14.99 -7.64
N ILE A 5 5.41 -13.85 -7.84
CA ILE A 5 4.26 -13.74 -8.74
C ILE A 5 4.79 -14.20 -10.11
N GLU A 6 4.53 -15.46 -10.47
CA GLU A 6 5.11 -16.14 -11.64
C GLU A 6 4.80 -15.44 -12.98
N LYS A 7 3.89 -14.46 -12.97
CA LYS A 7 3.55 -13.64 -14.14
C LYS A 7 3.56 -12.16 -13.81
N ILE A 8 4.74 -11.62 -13.54
CA ILE A 8 5.01 -10.17 -13.57
C ILE A 8 4.53 -9.55 -14.90
N SER A 9 4.47 -10.32 -15.99
CA SER A 9 3.94 -9.89 -17.31
C SER A 9 2.43 -9.63 -17.32
N GLU A 10 1.63 -10.36 -16.54
CA GLU A 10 0.18 -10.10 -16.39
C GLU A 10 -0.04 -8.81 -15.60
N LEU A 11 0.72 -8.62 -14.52
CA LEU A 11 0.78 -7.37 -13.78
C LEU A 11 1.26 -6.22 -14.67
N SER A 12 2.27 -6.42 -15.50
CA SER A 12 2.76 -5.42 -16.45
C SER A 12 1.73 -5.03 -17.51
N LYS A 13 0.88 -5.95 -17.99
CA LYS A 13 -0.23 -5.65 -18.90
C LYS A 13 -1.32 -4.84 -18.21
N LEU A 14 -1.67 -5.23 -16.98
CA LEU A 14 -2.61 -4.51 -16.13
C LEU A 14 -2.10 -3.09 -15.84
N LEU A 15 -0.81 -2.94 -15.51
CA LEU A 15 -0.15 -1.66 -15.21
C LEU A 15 0.00 -0.75 -16.43
N SER A 16 -0.05 -1.29 -17.65
CA SER A 16 -0.08 -0.50 -18.88
C SER A 16 -1.43 0.21 -19.07
N VAL A 17 -2.51 -0.29 -18.45
CA VAL A 17 -3.83 0.35 -18.39
C VAL A 17 -3.87 1.27 -17.17
N LYS A 18 -3.10 2.35 -17.27
CA LYS A 18 -2.73 3.27 -16.18
C LYS A 18 -3.94 3.86 -15.40
N THR A 19 -5.10 3.99 -16.05
CA THR A 19 -6.32 4.60 -15.46
C THR A 19 -7.18 3.59 -14.68
N ARG A 20 -7.47 2.41 -15.25
CA ARG A 20 -8.36 1.41 -14.63
C ARG A 20 -7.75 0.77 -13.37
N MET A 21 -6.44 0.50 -13.37
CA MET A 21 -5.76 0.00 -12.18
C MET A 21 -5.72 1.02 -11.05
N SER A 22 -5.56 2.29 -11.38
CA SER A 22 -5.59 3.35 -10.39
C SER A 22 -6.92 3.31 -9.64
N ASP A 23 -8.04 3.22 -10.36
CA ASP A 23 -9.39 3.18 -9.78
C ASP A 23 -9.65 1.91 -8.95
N ASP A 24 -9.31 0.73 -9.45
CA ASP A 24 -9.47 -0.53 -8.71
C ASP A 24 -8.64 -0.55 -7.43
N LEU A 25 -7.45 0.06 -7.48
CA LEU A 25 -6.56 0.15 -6.34
C LEU A 25 -7.04 1.21 -5.35
N PHE A 26 -7.53 2.36 -5.80
CA PHE A 26 -8.21 3.33 -4.94
C PHE A 26 -9.43 2.71 -4.26
N HIS A 27 -10.21 1.91 -4.99
CA HIS A 27 -11.36 1.18 -4.44
C HIS A 27 -10.92 0.16 -3.38
N LEU A 28 -9.85 -0.60 -3.63
CA LEU A 28 -9.26 -1.52 -2.67
C LEU A 28 -8.81 -0.78 -1.42
N PHE A 29 -8.05 0.32 -1.56
CA PHE A 29 -7.58 1.14 -0.45
C PHE A 29 -8.74 1.72 0.37
N GLY A 30 -9.85 2.08 -0.29
CA GLY A 30 -11.10 2.46 0.35
C GLY A 30 -11.65 1.36 1.27
N LYS A 31 -11.67 0.10 0.82
CA LYS A 31 -12.12 -1.05 1.64
C LYS A 31 -11.27 -1.26 2.89
N PHE A 32 -9.97 -0.97 2.81
CA PHE A 32 -9.04 -1.09 3.94
C PHE A 32 -9.14 0.09 4.94
N GLY A 33 -9.80 1.20 4.57
CA GLY A 33 -10.06 2.32 5.48
C GLY A 33 -8.79 3.07 5.91
N ILE A 34 -7.82 3.18 5.01
CA ILE A 34 -6.47 3.68 5.32
C ILE A 34 -6.50 5.16 5.72
N GLY A 35 -7.38 5.96 5.13
CA GLY A 35 -7.55 7.37 5.53
C GLY A 35 -7.89 7.53 7.02
N HIS A 36 -8.83 6.72 7.53
CA HIS A 36 -9.19 6.74 8.95
C HIS A 36 -8.04 6.27 9.86
N LEU A 37 -7.29 5.27 9.43
CA LEU A 37 -6.12 4.79 10.19
C LEU A 37 -5.04 5.87 10.30
N LEU A 38 -4.75 6.55 9.20
CA LEU A 38 -3.71 7.59 9.15
C LEU A 38 -4.10 8.84 9.94
N SER A 39 -5.39 9.20 9.94
CA SER A 39 -5.94 10.22 10.85
C SER A 39 -5.69 9.85 12.32
N ARG A 40 -5.97 8.60 12.72
CA ARG A 40 -5.71 8.10 14.09
C ARG A 40 -4.23 8.04 14.47
N LEU A 41 -3.32 8.00 13.49
CA LEU A 41 -1.87 8.08 13.71
C LEU A 41 -1.36 9.52 13.74
N SER A 42 -2.25 10.52 13.67
CA SER A 42 -1.89 11.94 13.57
C SER A 42 -0.92 12.20 12.40
N LEU A 43 -1.10 11.44 11.31
CA LEU A 43 -0.37 11.62 10.05
C LEU A 43 -1.18 12.47 9.07
N GLU A 44 -2.09 13.27 9.62
CA GLU A 44 -2.82 14.27 8.87
C GLU A 44 -1.86 15.31 8.30
N LYS A 45 -2.26 15.90 7.18
CA LYS A 45 -1.42 16.77 6.36
C LYS A 45 -1.11 18.05 7.13
N HIS A 46 0.02 18.11 7.82
CA HIS A 46 0.41 19.30 8.59
C HIS A 46 1.14 20.36 7.73
N ASP A 47 2.07 20.00 6.83
CA ASP A 47 2.90 20.98 6.09
C ASP A 47 3.38 20.49 4.70
N GLY A 48 2.55 19.76 3.95
CA GLY A 48 2.98 19.28 2.63
C GLY A 48 2.26 18.03 2.17
N VAL A 49 2.98 16.97 1.83
CA VAL A 49 2.40 15.77 1.19
C VAL A 49 1.58 14.94 2.17
N SER A 50 0.44 14.40 1.74
CA SER A 50 -0.35 13.48 2.56
C SER A 50 0.37 12.13 2.74
N ALA A 51 0.44 11.63 3.98
CA ALA A 51 0.97 10.30 4.25
C ALA A 51 0.17 9.19 3.54
N SER A 52 -1.14 9.39 3.34
CA SER A 52 -1.98 8.43 2.63
C SER A 52 -1.59 8.28 1.16
N GLU A 53 -1.30 9.40 0.51
CA GLU A 53 -0.91 9.47 -0.89
C GLU A 53 0.48 8.85 -1.09
N LEU A 54 1.41 9.10 -0.17
CA LEU A 54 2.74 8.50 -0.19
C LEU A 54 2.69 6.98 0.06
N ILE A 55 1.90 6.50 1.03
CA ILE A 55 1.75 5.06 1.30
C ILE A 55 1.12 4.36 0.11
N LEU A 56 0.05 4.93 -0.46
CA LEU A 56 -0.58 4.42 -1.68
C LEU A 56 0.43 4.32 -2.83
N SER A 57 1.18 5.39 -3.06
CA SER A 57 2.22 5.44 -4.08
C SER A 57 3.30 4.37 -3.86
N LEU A 58 3.74 4.14 -2.62
CA LEU A 58 4.71 3.08 -2.31
C LEU A 58 4.16 1.67 -2.60
N CYS A 59 2.90 1.40 -2.26
CA CYS A 59 2.26 0.14 -2.60
C CYS A 59 2.18 -0.06 -4.11
N LEU A 60 1.83 0.99 -4.86
CA LEU A 60 1.82 0.97 -6.33
C LEU A 60 3.20 0.67 -6.92
N PHE A 61 4.24 1.33 -6.41
CA PHE A 61 5.61 1.08 -6.86
C PHE A 61 6.03 -0.36 -6.60
N ARG A 62 5.66 -0.92 -5.44
CA ARG A 62 5.95 -2.31 -5.09
C ARG A 62 5.22 -3.30 -6.00
N ILE A 63 3.94 -3.08 -6.27
CA ILE A 63 3.14 -3.89 -7.20
C ILE A 63 3.72 -3.82 -8.62
N ALA A 64 4.19 -2.64 -9.03
CA ALA A 64 4.85 -2.42 -10.31
C ALA A 64 6.29 -2.94 -10.38
N GLY A 65 6.84 -3.48 -9.28
CA GLY A 65 8.24 -3.92 -9.21
C GLY A 65 9.25 -2.79 -9.44
N LYS A 66 8.86 -1.54 -9.18
CA LYS A 66 9.71 -0.36 -9.36
C LYS A 66 10.18 0.18 -8.01
N SER A 67 11.44 0.63 -7.97
CA SER A 67 11.97 1.37 -6.82
C SER A 67 11.54 2.84 -6.86
N ILE A 68 11.55 3.52 -5.71
CA ILE A 68 11.35 4.98 -5.61
C ILE A 68 12.28 5.71 -6.59
N HIS A 69 13.55 5.30 -6.64
CA HIS A 69 14.53 5.89 -7.57
C HIS A 69 14.11 5.74 -9.04
N SER A 70 13.70 4.53 -9.45
CA SER A 70 13.26 4.27 -10.82
C SER A 70 12.04 5.11 -11.20
N VAL A 71 11.04 5.18 -10.33
CA VAL A 71 9.80 5.93 -10.59
C VAL A 71 10.09 7.43 -10.70
N CYS A 72 10.87 7.99 -9.78
CA CYS A 72 11.24 9.41 -9.79
C CYS A 72 12.16 9.77 -10.98
N LYS A 73 13.00 8.85 -11.47
CA LYS A 73 13.89 9.10 -12.61
C LYS A 73 13.14 9.09 -13.94
N HIS A 74 12.22 8.14 -14.13
CA HIS A 74 11.47 7.98 -15.38
C HIS A 74 10.31 8.96 -15.55
N LYS A 75 10.20 9.96 -14.67
CA LYS A 75 9.09 10.90 -14.64
C LYS A 75 7.72 10.23 -14.75
N ILE A 76 7.51 9.11 -14.05
CA ILE A 76 6.15 8.62 -13.79
C ILE A 76 5.49 9.55 -12.72
N TYR A 77 5.68 10.86 -12.88
CA TYR A 77 5.26 11.94 -11.98
C TYR A 77 3.78 12.27 -12.13
N GLU A 78 3.09 11.70 -13.12
CA GLU A 78 1.63 11.85 -13.23
C GLU A 78 0.87 11.20 -12.06
N LEU A 79 1.50 10.30 -11.30
CA LEU A 79 0.87 9.61 -10.16
C LEU A 79 1.16 10.27 -8.81
N SER A 80 2.21 11.11 -8.70
CA SER A 80 2.51 11.84 -7.47
C SER A 80 3.36 13.07 -7.79
N ASN A 81 2.88 14.27 -7.48
CA ASN A 81 3.62 15.54 -7.65
C ASN A 81 4.79 15.71 -6.65
N HIS A 82 5.26 14.61 -6.04
CA HIS A 82 6.13 14.63 -4.87
C HIS A 82 7.54 14.16 -5.20
N GLY A 83 8.55 14.84 -4.66
CA GLY A 83 9.95 14.46 -4.84
C GLY A 83 10.31 13.18 -4.07
N LYS A 84 11.33 12.46 -4.55
CA LYS A 84 11.85 11.21 -3.93
C LYS A 84 12.07 11.32 -2.41
N ASN A 85 12.46 12.50 -1.93
CA ASN A 85 12.76 12.75 -0.52
C ASN A 85 11.52 12.66 0.38
N CYS A 86 10.31 12.90 -0.13
CA CYS A 86 9.07 12.78 0.63
C CYS A 86 8.86 11.33 1.10
N PHE A 87 9.14 10.36 0.23
CA PHE A 87 9.04 8.94 0.54
C PHE A 87 10.05 8.53 1.62
N TYR A 88 11.33 8.85 1.43
CA TYR A 88 12.36 8.50 2.40
C TYR A 88 12.13 9.15 3.76
N ARG A 89 11.72 10.42 3.79
CA ARG A 89 11.39 11.12 5.04
C ARG A 89 10.21 10.48 5.77
N MET A 90 9.20 10.00 5.03
CA MET A 90 8.07 9.30 5.64
C MET A 90 8.51 7.96 6.24
N MET A 91 9.35 7.20 5.53
CA MET A 91 9.87 5.90 5.98
C MET A 91 10.60 5.98 7.34
N ILE A 92 11.33 7.06 7.57
CA ILE A 92 12.11 7.26 8.81
C ILE A 92 11.39 8.14 9.85
N ARG A 93 10.14 8.56 9.60
CA ARG A 93 9.44 9.49 10.49
C ARG A 93 9.17 8.82 11.84
N PRO A 94 9.65 9.36 12.97
CA PRO A 94 9.50 8.71 14.28
C PRO A 94 8.04 8.49 14.71
N GLN A 95 7.13 9.37 14.27
CA GLN A 95 5.70 9.26 14.55
C GLN A 95 5.01 8.15 13.74
N MET A 96 5.69 7.56 12.76
CA MET A 96 5.12 6.50 11.94
C MET A 96 5.24 5.15 12.64
N ASP A 97 4.11 4.65 13.13
CA ASP A 97 4.01 3.30 13.67
C ASP A 97 3.71 2.29 12.54
N TRP A 98 4.78 1.86 11.87
CA TRP A 98 4.70 0.88 10.77
C TRP A 98 4.07 -0.44 11.21
N ARG A 99 4.34 -0.89 12.45
CA ARG A 99 3.80 -2.14 12.97
C ARG A 99 2.28 -2.06 13.14
N ARG A 100 1.78 -0.95 13.68
CA ARG A 100 0.33 -0.72 13.80
C ARG A 100 -0.34 -0.55 12.45
N LEU A 101 0.33 0.11 11.50
CA LEU A 101 -0.15 0.18 10.12
C LEU A 101 -0.34 -1.23 9.53
N MET A 102 0.71 -2.05 9.56
CA MET A 102 0.67 -3.40 9.00
C MET A 102 -0.32 -4.32 9.71
N ASN A 103 -0.41 -4.24 11.04
CA ASN A 103 -1.41 -4.97 11.83
C ASN A 103 -2.84 -4.61 11.41
N HIS A 104 -3.13 -3.32 11.18
CA HIS A 104 -4.46 -2.91 10.73
C HIS A 104 -4.80 -3.50 9.37
N PHE A 105 -3.86 -3.51 8.42
CA PHE A 105 -4.06 -4.15 7.13
C PHE A 105 -4.38 -5.64 7.27
N ALA A 106 -3.60 -6.38 8.07
CA ALA A 106 -3.83 -7.80 8.31
C ALA A 106 -5.22 -8.07 8.91
N LEU A 107 -5.61 -7.32 9.93
CA LEU A 107 -6.93 -7.46 10.57
C LEU A 107 -8.08 -7.10 9.61
N ARG A 108 -7.94 -6.01 8.84
CA ARG A 108 -8.96 -5.62 7.86
C ARG A 108 -9.09 -6.62 6.73
N TYR A 109 -7.98 -7.21 6.27
CA TYR A 109 -8.00 -8.30 5.31
C TYR A 109 -8.82 -9.49 5.83
N MET A 110 -8.58 -9.92 7.08
CA MET A 110 -9.37 -10.99 7.69
C MET A 110 -10.86 -10.64 7.83
N CYS A 111 -11.19 -9.39 8.19
CA CYS A 111 -12.57 -8.92 8.20
C CYS A 111 -13.23 -9.01 6.82
N LEU A 112 -12.51 -8.63 5.77
CA LEU A 112 -13.00 -8.72 4.39
C LEU A 112 -13.22 -10.16 3.96
N LEU A 113 -12.27 -11.06 4.24
CA LEU A 113 -12.44 -12.50 3.94
C LEU A 113 -13.69 -13.08 4.62
N ARG A 114 -13.91 -12.76 5.90
CA ARG A 114 -15.14 -13.18 6.62
C ARG A 114 -16.40 -12.62 5.98
N LYS A 115 -16.38 -11.34 5.57
CA LYS A 115 -17.52 -10.69 4.92
C LYS A 115 -17.86 -11.35 3.58
N TYR A 116 -16.87 -11.81 2.83
CA TYR A 116 -17.06 -12.45 1.53
C TYR A 116 -17.19 -13.99 1.59
N GLY A 117 -17.17 -14.59 2.80
CA GLY A 117 -17.28 -16.04 2.96
C GLY A 117 -16.01 -16.81 2.58
N GLU A 118 -14.89 -16.10 2.39
CA GLU A 118 -13.57 -16.66 2.02
C GLU A 118 -12.65 -16.83 3.24
N ALA A 119 -13.18 -16.70 4.45
CA ALA A 119 -12.38 -16.85 5.66
C ALA A 119 -11.84 -18.28 5.80
N PRO A 120 -10.59 -18.46 6.27
CA PRO A 120 -10.07 -19.76 6.66
C PRO A 120 -11.01 -20.44 7.66
N ARG A 121 -11.14 -21.77 7.56
CA ARG A 121 -11.90 -22.59 8.52
C ARG A 121 -11.38 -22.34 9.94
N SER A 122 -12.25 -22.40 10.95
CA SER A 122 -11.90 -22.06 12.34
C SER A 122 -10.76 -22.91 12.93
N GLU A 123 -10.50 -24.08 12.36
CA GLU A 123 -9.43 -24.99 12.76
C GLU A 123 -8.06 -24.64 12.15
N ALA A 124 -8.01 -23.71 11.19
CA ALA A 124 -6.76 -23.28 10.58
C ALA A 124 -6.03 -22.29 11.51
N THR A 125 -4.80 -22.62 11.88
CA THR A 125 -3.90 -21.67 12.55
C THR A 125 -3.66 -20.48 11.63
N THR A 126 -4.10 -19.29 12.04
CA THR A 126 -3.84 -18.04 11.30
C THR A 126 -2.81 -17.23 12.07
N CYS A 127 -1.67 -16.96 11.44
CA CYS A 127 -0.65 -16.07 11.98
C CYS A 127 -0.20 -15.08 10.90
N PHE A 128 0.14 -13.86 11.33
CA PHE A 128 0.76 -12.85 10.48
C PHE A 128 2.17 -12.60 11.01
N ILE A 129 3.18 -12.88 10.20
CA ILE A 129 4.56 -12.48 10.50
C ILE A 129 4.76 -11.10 9.90
N ILE A 130 4.98 -10.11 10.77
CA ILE A 130 5.34 -8.75 10.38
C ILE A 130 6.82 -8.60 10.65
N ASP A 131 7.61 -8.69 9.59
CA ASP A 131 9.03 -8.35 9.60
C ASP A 131 9.15 -6.84 9.35
N THR A 132 9.73 -6.09 10.29
CA THR A 132 9.87 -4.62 10.24
C THR A 132 11.32 -4.21 10.12
#